data_AF-A0A1B1K3U3-F1
#
_entry.id   AF-A0A1B1K3U3-F1
#
_cell.length_a   1.000
_cell.length_b   1.000
_cell.length_c   1.000
_cell.angle_alpha   90.00
_cell.angle_beta   90.00
_cell.angle_gamma   90.00
#
_symmetry.space_group_name_H-M   'P 1'
#
loop_
_entity.id
_entity.type
_entity.pdbx_description
1 polymer ?
#
loop_
_entity_poly.entity_id
_entity_poly.type
_entity_poly.pdbx_seq_one_letter_code
_entity_poly.pdbx_strand_id
1 'polypeptide(L)'
;MPFQVSVDDPTRPQPELRVLDRKFFQLVGEFVYVHGDTVVTVPGCAPMPCLLRTDLASIPAPLQGLLTPYGRQLLPAIMHDDLCKRASAQGPAGNTLRRHADELFRLALLDEGVGPFRSRIFWVGVEVGRFWTFTDVARFLLIAHQVLGMLCWVVGVPWALATAHFGLAALLLVLPVVLSLLWRRDFPVALLGCLLLPVIAPTYLLTIATAAVLWVPDGAAWLFGRRRTRRPPPLGPPTTVLR
;
A
#
# COMPACT_ATOMS: atom_id res chain seq x y z
N MET A 1 -16.52 19.45 -1.78
CA MET A 1 -15.99 18.06 -1.82
C MET A 1 -14.75 18.08 -2.70
N PRO A 2 -13.68 17.37 -2.34
CA PRO A 2 -12.39 17.54 -3.01
C PRO A 2 -12.32 16.80 -4.35
N PHE A 3 -13.01 15.66 -4.51
CA PHE A 3 -13.20 15.03 -5.81
C PHE A 3 -14.44 15.57 -6.51
N GLN A 4 -14.28 15.95 -7.78
CA GLN A 4 -15.25 16.65 -8.61
C GLN A 4 -15.30 16.05 -10.02
N VAL A 5 -16.42 16.17 -10.73
CA VAL A 5 -16.54 15.74 -12.13
C VAL A 5 -15.59 16.54 -13.01
N SER A 6 -15.56 17.86 -12.83
CA SER A 6 -14.60 18.76 -13.48
C SER A 6 -14.27 19.94 -12.57
N VAL A 7 -13.39 20.84 -12.99
CA VAL A 7 -13.11 22.08 -12.24
C VAL A 7 -14.35 22.98 -12.15
N ASP A 8 -15.21 22.95 -13.18
CA ASP A 8 -16.41 23.76 -13.28
C ASP A 8 -17.65 23.08 -12.69
N ASP A 9 -17.61 21.75 -12.50
CA ASP A 9 -18.69 20.94 -11.94
C ASP A 9 -18.24 20.28 -10.62
N PRO A 10 -18.58 20.88 -9.46
CA PRO A 10 -18.17 20.39 -8.15
C PRO A 10 -18.94 19.15 -7.67
N THR A 11 -19.79 18.55 -8.51
CA THR A 11 -20.51 17.32 -8.15
C THR A 11 -19.54 16.16 -7.92
N ARG A 12 -19.89 15.27 -6.99
CA ARG A 12 -19.05 14.11 -6.69
C ARG A 12 -19.02 13.17 -7.90
N PRO A 13 -17.84 12.78 -8.41
CA PRO A 13 -17.75 11.91 -9.55
C PRO A 13 -18.23 10.50 -9.20
N GLN A 14 -18.94 9.87 -10.13
CA GLN A 14 -19.26 8.45 -10.11
C GLN A 14 -18.37 7.74 -11.13
N PRO A 15 -17.20 7.20 -10.74
CA PRO A 15 -16.23 6.69 -11.69
C PRO A 15 -16.76 5.41 -12.35
N GLU A 16 -16.94 5.47 -13.67
CA GLU A 16 -17.21 4.29 -14.49
C GLU A 16 -15.91 3.53 -14.75
N LEU A 17 -15.89 2.25 -14.37
CA LEU A 17 -14.72 1.39 -14.51
C LEU A 17 -15.01 0.24 -15.46
N ARG A 18 -14.21 0.12 -16.52
CA ARG A 18 -14.19 -1.03 -17.41
C ARG A 18 -13.25 -2.09 -16.85
N VAL A 19 -13.72 -3.32 -16.69
CA VAL A 19 -12.89 -4.44 -16.28
C VAL A 19 -11.99 -4.84 -17.45
N LEU A 20 -10.66 -4.82 -17.24
CA LEU A 20 -9.69 -5.30 -18.23
C LEU A 20 -9.30 -6.75 -17.95
N ASP A 21 -9.09 -7.08 -16.68
CA ASP A 21 -8.73 -8.41 -16.21
C ASP A 21 -9.12 -8.55 -14.73
N ARG A 22 -8.82 -9.70 -14.13
CA ARG A 22 -9.14 -10.09 -12.75
C ARG A 22 -8.66 -9.14 -11.65
N LYS A 23 -7.65 -8.31 -11.95
CA LYS A 23 -7.01 -7.38 -11.02
C LYS A 23 -7.14 -5.92 -11.45
N PHE A 24 -7.37 -5.68 -12.74
CA PHE A 24 -7.13 -4.37 -13.31
C PHE A 24 -8.36 -3.82 -14.00
N PHE A 25 -8.57 -2.53 -13.78
CA PHE A 25 -9.68 -1.75 -14.28
C PHE A 25 -9.15 -0.57 -15.09
N GLN A 26 -10.03 -0.01 -15.91
CA GLN A 26 -9.77 1.17 -16.72
C GLN A 26 -10.85 2.20 -16.42
N LEU A 27 -10.41 3.43 -16.15
CA LEU A 27 -11.31 4.56 -15.90
C LEU A 27 -11.91 5.08 -17.21
N VAL A 28 -13.23 5.12 -17.33
CA VAL A 28 -13.91 5.55 -18.56
C VAL A 28 -13.97 7.08 -18.64
N GLY A 29 -14.59 7.72 -17.65
CA GLY A 29 -14.72 9.18 -17.56
C GLY A 29 -13.61 9.82 -16.73
N GLU A 30 -13.20 11.02 -17.10
CA GLU A 30 -12.25 11.79 -16.29
C GLU A 30 -12.89 12.31 -14.99
N PHE A 31 -12.05 12.63 -14.02
CA PHE A 31 -12.45 13.39 -12.84
C PHE A 31 -11.30 14.26 -12.34
N VAL A 32 -11.61 15.19 -11.44
CA VAL A 32 -10.64 16.13 -10.88
C VAL A 32 -10.58 16.00 -9.37
N TYR A 33 -9.38 16.13 -8.81
CA TYR A 33 -9.16 16.29 -7.38
C TYR A 33 -8.64 17.70 -7.10
N VAL A 34 -9.28 18.40 -6.16
CA VAL A 34 -8.98 19.77 -5.76
C VAL A 34 -8.65 19.80 -4.27
N HIS A 35 -7.44 20.24 -3.93
CA HIS A 35 -6.97 20.39 -2.55
C HIS A 35 -6.16 21.68 -2.38
N GLY A 36 -6.76 22.69 -1.75
CA GLY A 36 -6.20 24.04 -1.73
C GLY A 36 -6.03 24.57 -3.16
N ASP A 37 -4.81 25.00 -3.49
CA ASP A 37 -4.46 25.46 -4.84
C ASP A 37 -4.04 24.31 -5.78
N THR A 38 -3.97 23.07 -5.28
CA THR A 38 -3.55 21.91 -6.08
C THR A 38 -4.76 21.31 -6.80
N VAL A 39 -4.70 21.29 -8.13
CA VAL A 39 -5.71 20.65 -8.99
C VAL A 39 -5.05 19.51 -9.76
N VAL A 40 -5.59 18.31 -9.63
CA VAL A 40 -5.12 17.10 -10.34
C VAL A 40 -6.24 16.53 -11.17
N THR A 41 -6.07 16.59 -12.50
CA THR A 41 -6.96 15.94 -13.46
C THR A 41 -6.49 14.51 -13.69
N VAL A 42 -7.41 13.55 -13.47
CA VAL A 42 -7.21 12.13 -13.75
C VAL A 42 -7.91 11.81 -15.07
N PRO A 43 -7.17 11.50 -16.14
CA PRO A 43 -7.74 11.36 -17.46
C PRO A 43 -8.59 10.09 -17.56
N GLY A 44 -9.77 10.24 -18.16
CA GLY A 44 -10.59 9.14 -18.63
C GLY A 44 -10.03 8.50 -19.90
N CYS A 45 -10.63 7.41 -20.34
CA CYS A 45 -10.17 6.63 -21.50
C CYS A 45 -11.03 6.81 -22.76
N ALA A 46 -11.82 7.89 -22.85
CA ALA A 46 -12.71 8.15 -23.98
C ALA A 46 -12.25 9.35 -24.85
N PRO A 47 -12.04 9.18 -26.17
CA PRO A 47 -11.94 7.91 -26.92
C PRO A 47 -10.54 7.24 -26.79
N MET A 48 -10.48 5.93 -27.02
CA MET A 48 -9.26 5.10 -26.94
C MET A 48 -8.15 5.55 -27.91
N PRO A 49 -6.86 5.20 -27.65
CA PRO A 49 -6.36 4.33 -26.57
C PRO A 49 -5.74 5.11 -25.40
N CYS A 50 -6.00 4.65 -24.17
CA CYS A 50 -5.39 5.21 -22.96
C CYS A 50 -4.60 4.12 -22.19
N LEU A 51 -3.50 4.54 -21.55
CA LEU A 51 -2.58 3.69 -20.80
C LEU A 51 -2.95 3.57 -19.30
N LEU A 52 -4.00 4.25 -18.83
CA LEU A 52 -4.39 4.27 -17.42
C LEU A 52 -5.16 2.99 -17.01
N ARG A 53 -4.39 1.96 -16.71
CA ARG A 53 -4.73 0.76 -15.94
C ARG A 53 -4.59 0.98 -14.42
N THR A 54 -5.66 0.82 -13.63
CA THR A 54 -5.65 0.90 -12.15
C THR A 54 -5.93 -0.47 -11.53
N ASP A 55 -5.32 -0.78 -10.38
CA ASP A 55 -5.67 -1.95 -9.57
C ASP A 55 -6.43 -1.57 -8.28
N LEU A 56 -7.00 -0.36 -8.26
CA LEU A 56 -7.65 0.27 -7.10
C LEU A 56 -6.66 0.38 -5.94
N ALA A 57 -7.07 0.08 -4.70
CA ALA A 57 -6.12 -0.01 -3.61
C ALA A 57 -5.34 -1.34 -3.68
N SER A 58 -4.07 -1.28 -4.07
CA SER A 58 -3.17 -2.43 -4.12
C SER A 58 -2.84 -2.96 -2.70
N ILE A 59 -3.72 -3.80 -2.17
CA ILE A 59 -3.60 -4.41 -0.83
C ILE A 59 -3.21 -5.89 -0.97
N PRO A 60 -2.21 -6.40 -0.22
CA PRO A 60 -1.84 -7.81 -0.23
C PRO A 60 -3.03 -8.73 0.04
N ALA A 61 -3.16 -9.82 -0.73
CA ALA A 61 -4.32 -10.72 -0.67
C ALA A 61 -4.72 -11.19 0.75
N PRO A 62 -3.79 -11.57 1.65
CA PRO A 62 -4.17 -11.97 3.01
C PRO A 62 -4.84 -10.83 3.82
N LEU A 63 -4.54 -9.58 3.50
CA LEU A 63 -5.11 -8.40 4.16
C LEU A 63 -6.42 -7.93 3.56
N GLN A 64 -6.83 -8.45 2.38
CA GLN A 64 -8.04 -7.98 1.71
C GLN A 64 -9.33 -8.30 2.47
N GLY A 65 -9.29 -9.29 3.37
CA GLY A 65 -10.38 -9.55 4.31
C GLY A 65 -10.52 -8.50 5.42
N LEU A 66 -9.45 -7.73 5.70
CA LEU A 66 -9.42 -6.68 6.71
C LEU A 66 -9.53 -5.27 6.11
N LEU A 67 -8.93 -5.07 4.94
CA LEU A 67 -8.92 -3.82 4.19
C LEU A 67 -9.44 -4.10 2.78
N THR A 68 -10.63 -3.59 2.46
CA THR A 68 -11.22 -3.79 1.12
C THR A 68 -10.43 -3.02 0.05
N PRO A 69 -10.29 -3.54 -1.18
CA PRO A 69 -9.63 -2.81 -2.28
C PRO A 69 -10.37 -1.54 -2.74
N TYR A 70 -11.64 -1.40 -2.35
CA TYR A 70 -12.54 -0.31 -2.73
C TYR A 70 -13.29 0.24 -1.50
N GLY A 71 -13.83 1.45 -1.63
CA GLY A 71 -14.48 2.20 -0.56
C GLY A 71 -14.12 3.67 -0.64
N ARG A 72 -13.90 4.32 0.52
CA ARG A 72 -13.46 5.74 0.60
C ARG A 72 -12.11 5.98 -0.08
N GLN A 73 -11.27 4.95 -0.17
CA GLN A 73 -9.97 4.97 -0.81
C GLN A 73 -10.01 4.82 -2.34
N LEU A 74 -11.18 4.59 -2.94
CA LEU A 74 -11.31 4.30 -4.38
C LEU A 74 -10.77 5.43 -5.28
N LEU A 75 -11.35 6.63 -5.16
CA LEU A 75 -10.94 7.80 -5.95
C LEU A 75 -9.48 8.21 -5.67
N PRO A 76 -9.03 8.28 -4.40
CA PRO A 76 -7.62 8.48 -4.08
C PRO A 76 -6.69 7.45 -4.75
N ALA A 77 -7.06 6.18 -4.77
CA ALA A 77 -6.23 5.13 -5.34
C ALA A 77 -6.12 5.24 -6.87
N ILE A 78 -7.23 5.52 -7.57
CA ILE A 78 -7.21 5.73 -9.02
C ILE A 78 -6.35 6.95 -9.39
N MET A 79 -6.48 8.05 -8.64
CA MET A 79 -5.63 9.24 -8.81
C MET A 79 -4.16 8.90 -8.56
N HIS A 80 -3.87 8.18 -7.47
CA HIS A 80 -2.51 7.79 -7.12
C HIS A 80 -1.87 6.92 -8.21
N ASP A 81 -2.59 5.92 -8.74
CA ASP A 81 -2.10 5.04 -9.81
C ASP A 81 -1.70 5.81 -11.07
N ASP A 82 -2.46 6.84 -11.44
CA ASP A 82 -2.13 7.72 -12.56
C ASP A 82 -0.85 8.54 -12.28
N LEU A 83 -0.78 9.16 -11.09
CA LEU A 83 0.40 9.90 -10.67
C LEU A 83 1.65 9.01 -10.56
N CYS A 84 1.51 7.76 -10.10
CA CYS A 84 2.59 6.76 -10.09
C CYS A 84 3.18 6.61 -11.48
N LYS A 85 2.33 6.43 -12.49
CA LYS A 85 2.74 6.20 -13.87
C LYS A 85 3.41 7.41 -14.47
N ARG A 86 2.85 8.60 -14.25
CA ARG A 86 3.47 9.87 -14.66
C ARG A 86 4.86 10.02 -14.04
N ALA A 87 5.02 9.68 -12.76
CA ALA A 87 6.32 9.69 -12.09
C ALA A 87 7.28 8.65 -12.69
N SER A 88 6.85 7.40 -12.89
CA SER A 88 7.69 6.34 -13.47
C SER A 88 8.15 6.65 -14.90
N ALA A 89 7.32 7.32 -15.70
CA ALA A 89 7.68 7.74 -17.05
C ALA A 89 8.87 8.72 -17.10
N GLN A 90 9.17 9.41 -15.99
CA GLN A 90 10.29 10.34 -15.87
C GLN A 90 11.61 9.67 -15.41
N GLY A 91 11.64 8.33 -15.31
CA GLY A 91 12.83 7.60 -14.88
C GLY A 91 13.31 8.05 -13.48
N PRO A 92 14.63 8.10 -13.20
CA PRO A 92 15.14 8.45 -11.87
C PRO A 92 14.67 9.82 -11.34
N ALA A 93 14.45 10.80 -12.22
CA ALA A 93 13.95 12.14 -11.85
C ALA A 93 12.51 12.09 -11.30
N GLY A 94 11.76 11.04 -11.62
CA GLY A 94 10.40 10.80 -11.16
C GLY A 94 10.27 10.55 -9.65
N ASN A 95 11.35 10.28 -8.92
CA ASN A 95 11.29 9.99 -7.48
C ASN A 95 10.69 11.17 -6.67
N THR A 96 10.99 12.41 -7.06
CA THR A 96 10.40 13.59 -6.40
C THR A 96 8.90 13.71 -6.68
N LEU A 97 8.48 13.45 -7.93
CA LEU A 97 7.06 13.40 -8.31
C LEU A 97 6.33 12.29 -7.56
N ARG A 98 6.99 11.13 -7.40
CA ARG A 98 6.44 9.99 -6.66
C ARG A 98 6.17 10.34 -5.20
N ARG A 99 7.09 11.02 -4.51
CA ARG A 99 6.87 11.49 -3.12
C ARG A 99 5.71 12.47 -3.02
N HIS A 100 5.61 13.39 -3.96
CA HIS A 100 4.49 14.33 -4.00
C HIS A 100 3.16 13.61 -4.21
N ALA A 101 3.13 12.62 -5.11
CA ALA A 101 1.95 11.78 -5.33
C ALA A 101 1.56 10.97 -4.09
N ASP A 102 2.53 10.39 -3.38
CA ASP A 102 2.31 9.61 -2.16
C ASP A 102 1.72 10.48 -1.05
N GLU A 103 2.23 11.70 -0.87
CA GLU A 103 1.68 12.65 0.09
C GLU A 103 0.29 13.16 -0.31
N LEU A 104 0.08 13.48 -1.59
CA LEU A 104 -1.24 13.89 -2.09
C LEU A 104 -2.27 12.79 -1.92
N PHE A 105 -1.88 11.52 -2.09
CA PHE A 105 -2.74 10.37 -1.81
C PHE A 105 -3.11 10.30 -0.33
N ARG A 106 -2.18 10.54 0.60
CA ARG A 106 -2.47 10.60 2.04
C ARG A 106 -3.50 11.70 2.37
N LEU A 107 -3.35 12.87 1.75
CA LEU A 107 -4.29 13.99 1.91
C LEU A 107 -5.66 13.63 1.32
N ALA A 108 -5.71 13.08 0.11
CA ALA A 108 -6.94 12.64 -0.53
C ALA A 108 -7.69 11.57 0.28
N LEU A 109 -6.97 10.68 0.96
CA LEU A 109 -7.57 9.71 1.89
C LEU A 109 -8.22 10.42 3.09
N LEU A 110 -7.58 11.41 3.69
CA LEU A 110 -8.15 12.18 4.80
C LEU A 110 -9.40 12.93 4.36
N ASP A 111 -9.34 13.53 3.18
CA ASP A 111 -10.40 14.27 2.51
C ASP A 111 -11.64 13.40 2.22
N GLU A 112 -11.44 12.14 1.84
CA GLU A 112 -12.51 11.13 1.69
C GLU A 112 -12.96 10.52 3.03
N GLY A 113 -12.46 11.02 4.15
CA GLY A 113 -12.85 10.60 5.50
C GLY A 113 -12.22 9.28 5.96
N VAL A 114 -11.07 8.89 5.41
CA VAL A 114 -10.24 7.82 5.97
C VAL A 114 -9.52 8.36 7.19
N GLY A 115 -9.64 7.68 8.33
CA GLY A 115 -9.05 8.14 9.59
C GLY A 115 -7.51 8.32 9.51
N PRO A 116 -6.93 9.25 10.29
CA PRO A 116 -5.54 9.67 10.16
C PRO A 116 -4.52 8.56 10.40
N PHE A 117 -4.87 7.59 11.25
CA PHE A 117 -4.03 6.42 11.46
C PHE A 117 -3.98 5.52 10.22
N ARG A 118 -5.14 5.23 9.62
CA ARG A 118 -5.23 4.38 8.43
C ARG A 118 -4.58 5.05 7.22
N SER A 119 -4.77 6.36 7.04
CA SER A 119 -4.13 7.09 5.94
C SER A 119 -2.59 7.06 6.05
N ARG A 120 -2.02 7.10 7.25
CA ARG A 120 -0.58 6.89 7.47
C ARG A 120 -0.12 5.48 7.13
N ILE A 121 -0.90 4.44 7.46
CA ILE A 121 -0.56 3.06 7.06
C ILE A 121 -0.51 2.95 5.53
N PHE A 122 -1.53 3.47 4.84
CA PHE A 122 -1.54 3.51 3.37
C PHE A 122 -0.34 4.28 2.82
N TRP A 123 -0.04 5.45 3.40
CA TRP A 123 1.11 6.28 3.02
C TRP A 123 2.45 5.54 3.17
N VAL A 124 2.70 4.88 4.29
CA VAL A 124 3.92 4.06 4.47
C VAL A 124 3.99 2.96 3.42
N GLY A 125 2.86 2.31 3.12
CA GLY A 125 2.79 1.27 2.09
C GLY A 125 3.20 1.77 0.69
N VAL A 126 2.68 2.93 0.26
CA VAL A 126 3.01 3.49 -1.06
C VAL A 126 4.42 4.04 -1.12
N GLU A 127 4.93 4.63 -0.03
CA GLU A 127 6.31 5.09 0.09
C GLU A 127 7.31 3.92 0.05
N VAL A 128 7.00 2.80 0.69
CA VAL A 128 7.77 1.55 0.51
C VAL A 128 7.72 1.11 -0.95
N GLY A 129 6.56 1.21 -1.61
CA GLY A 129 6.40 1.00 -3.05
C GLY A 129 7.33 1.87 -3.89
N ARG A 130 7.51 3.14 -3.55
CA ARG A 130 8.47 4.05 -4.22
C ARG A 130 9.90 3.53 -4.15
N PHE A 131 10.34 2.94 -3.03
CA PHE A 131 11.68 2.33 -2.94
C PHE A 131 11.84 1.18 -3.94
N TRP A 132 10.79 0.40 -4.21
CA TRP A 132 10.85 -0.68 -5.21
C TRP A 132 11.02 -0.17 -6.64
N THR A 133 10.47 1.01 -6.95
CA THR A 133 10.50 1.59 -8.30
C THR A 133 11.77 2.40 -8.58
N PHE A 134 12.25 3.19 -7.60
CA PHE A 134 13.30 4.19 -7.84
C PHE A 134 14.64 3.86 -7.16
N THR A 135 14.75 2.73 -6.46
CA THR A 135 16.00 2.34 -5.78
C THR A 135 16.32 0.86 -5.94
N ASP A 136 17.60 0.53 -6.06
CA ASP A 136 18.04 -0.87 -6.19
C ASP A 136 18.38 -1.51 -4.84
N VAL A 137 19.25 -0.85 -4.07
CA VAL A 137 19.78 -1.37 -2.80
C VAL A 137 19.00 -0.83 -1.60
N ALA A 138 18.59 0.44 -1.65
CA ALA A 138 17.94 1.11 -0.52
C ALA A 138 16.64 0.42 -0.08
N ARG A 139 15.89 -0.19 -1.00
CA ARG A 139 14.72 -1.02 -0.66
C ARG A 139 15.04 -2.16 0.31
N PHE A 140 16.18 -2.84 0.12
CA PHE A 140 16.59 -3.95 0.99
C PHE A 140 17.10 -3.44 2.33
N LEU A 141 17.86 -2.34 2.32
CA LEU A 141 18.31 -1.68 3.56
C LEU A 141 17.11 -1.18 4.39
N LEU A 142 16.06 -0.68 3.73
CA LEU A 142 14.85 -0.20 4.40
C LEU A 142 14.11 -1.36 5.07
N ILE A 143 13.95 -2.47 4.35
CA ILE A 143 13.31 -3.68 4.89
C ILE A 143 14.15 -4.25 6.04
N ALA A 144 15.48 -4.36 5.87
CA ALA A 144 16.37 -4.83 6.91
C ALA A 144 16.29 -3.94 8.16
N HIS A 145 16.32 -2.62 8.01
CA HIS A 145 16.16 -1.66 9.10
C HIS A 145 14.83 -1.86 9.85
N GLN A 146 13.71 -2.00 9.13
CA GLN A 146 12.40 -2.21 9.74
C GLN A 146 12.29 -3.57 10.44
N VAL A 147 12.77 -4.65 9.83
CA VAL A 147 12.74 -6.00 10.41
C VAL A 147 13.64 -6.08 11.63
N LEU A 148 14.87 -5.56 11.56
CA LEU A 148 15.78 -5.53 12.71
C LEU A 148 15.23 -4.65 13.84
N GLY A 149 14.63 -3.50 13.51
CA GLY A 149 13.95 -2.66 14.48
C GLY A 149 12.81 -3.37 15.19
N MET A 150 11.96 -4.08 14.44
CA MET A 150 10.91 -4.94 15.00
C MET A 150 11.50 -6.02 15.91
N LEU A 151 12.55 -6.73 15.48
CA LEU A 151 13.19 -7.78 16.29
C LEU A 151 13.81 -7.22 17.58
N CYS A 152 14.41 -6.02 17.53
CA CYS A 152 14.92 -5.34 18.72
C CYS A 152 13.80 -5.14 19.75
N TRP A 153 12.61 -4.71 19.33
CA TRP A 153 11.51 -4.43 20.26
C TRP A 153 10.71 -5.66 20.68
N VAL A 154 10.43 -6.59 19.77
CA VAL A 154 9.58 -7.76 20.03
C VAL A 154 10.35 -8.87 20.75
N VAL A 155 11.64 -9.03 20.46
CA VAL A 155 12.49 -10.09 21.04
C VAL A 155 13.55 -9.49 21.97
N GLY A 156 14.31 -8.51 21.47
CA GLY A 156 15.49 -7.99 22.15
C GLY A 156 15.20 -7.30 23.48
N VAL A 157 14.23 -6.38 23.50
CA VAL A 157 13.84 -5.65 24.72
C VAL A 157 13.29 -6.60 25.79
N PRO A 158 12.29 -7.48 25.51
CA PRO A 158 11.81 -8.44 26.50
C PRO A 158 12.91 -9.37 27.03
N TRP A 159 13.79 -9.86 26.16
CA TRP A 159 14.91 -10.71 26.56
C TRP A 159 15.91 -9.96 27.46
N ALA A 160 16.28 -8.73 27.12
CA ALA A 160 17.20 -7.91 27.91
C ALA A 160 16.61 -7.57 29.29
N LEU A 161 15.31 -7.30 29.37
CA LEU A 161 14.59 -7.11 30.63
C LEU A 161 14.56 -8.41 31.46
N ALA A 162 14.24 -9.55 30.84
CA ALA A 162 14.17 -10.85 31.51
C ALA A 162 15.53 -11.32 32.07
N THR A 163 16.64 -10.85 31.47
CA THR A 163 18.01 -11.16 31.90
C THR A 163 18.65 -10.04 32.72
N ALA A 164 17.87 -9.05 33.19
CA ALA A 164 18.31 -7.91 33.99
C ALA A 164 19.37 -6.99 33.34
N HIS A 165 19.49 -6.99 32.01
CA HIS A 165 20.36 -6.10 31.24
C HIS A 165 19.65 -4.79 30.86
N PHE A 166 19.29 -3.97 31.85
CA PHE A 166 18.48 -2.76 31.64
C PHE A 166 19.10 -1.75 30.67
N GLY A 167 20.44 -1.57 30.70
CA GLY A 167 21.13 -0.68 29.77
C GLY A 167 21.00 -1.13 28.31
N LEU A 168 21.08 -2.44 28.07
CA LEU A 168 20.86 -3.02 26.74
C LEU A 168 19.40 -2.90 26.31
N ALA A 169 18.44 -3.10 27.23
CA ALA A 169 17.02 -2.90 26.94
C ALA A 169 16.74 -1.45 26.50
N ALA A 170 17.29 -0.46 27.22
CA ALA A 170 17.16 0.95 26.86
C ALA A 170 17.80 1.24 25.48
N LEU A 171 18.97 0.68 25.21
CA LEU A 171 19.63 0.80 23.91
C LEU A 171 18.76 0.23 22.78
N LEU A 172 18.28 -1.01 22.91
CA LEU A 172 17.45 -1.68 21.89
C LEU A 172 16.10 -0.99 21.66
N LEU A 173 15.56 -0.32 22.68
CA LEU A 173 14.34 0.47 22.56
C LEU A 173 14.58 1.72 21.69
N VAL A 174 15.67 2.44 21.92
CA VAL A 174 15.95 3.74 21.28
C VAL A 174 16.67 3.59 19.93
N LEU A 175 17.49 2.55 19.77
CA LEU A 175 18.37 2.36 18.62
C LEU A 175 17.62 2.40 17.27
N PRO A 176 16.50 1.70 17.04
CA PRO A 176 15.80 1.76 15.76
C PRO A 176 15.27 3.17 15.43
N VAL A 177 14.87 3.94 16.43
CA VAL A 177 14.42 5.34 16.28
C VAL A 177 15.59 6.22 15.87
N VAL A 178 16.73 6.12 16.55
CA VAL A 178 17.93 6.90 16.25
C VAL A 178 18.49 6.53 14.88
N LEU A 179 18.57 5.25 14.54
CA LEU A 179 19.01 4.79 13.22
C LEU A 179 18.08 5.26 12.10
N SER A 180 16.80 5.51 12.39
CA SER A 180 15.87 6.07 11.39
C SER A 180 16.34 7.46 10.92
N LEU A 181 17.08 8.23 11.74
CA LEU A 181 17.61 9.53 11.36
C LEU A 181 18.60 9.46 10.18
N LEU A 182 19.25 8.31 9.97
CA LEU A 182 20.18 8.09 8.84
C LEU A 182 19.47 8.20 7.48
N TRP A 183 18.15 8.00 7.45
CA TRP A 183 17.32 8.08 6.25
C TRP A 183 17.02 9.52 5.81
N ARG A 184 17.39 10.53 6.60
CA ARG A 184 17.27 11.97 6.28
C ARG A 184 15.86 12.34 5.81
N ARG A 185 15.67 12.56 4.51
CA ARG A 185 14.37 12.91 3.91
C ARG A 185 13.35 11.78 4.01
N ASP A 186 13.81 10.54 4.10
CA ASP A 186 12.99 9.34 4.23
C ASP A 186 12.81 8.90 5.70
N PHE A 187 13.26 9.72 6.65
CA PHE A 187 13.11 9.47 8.10
C PHE A 187 11.68 9.08 8.50
N PRO A 188 10.61 9.76 8.05
CA PRO A 188 9.26 9.41 8.49
C PRO A 188 8.84 8.01 8.02
N VAL A 189 9.28 7.58 6.83
CA VAL A 189 9.00 6.23 6.30
C VAL A 189 9.72 5.17 7.12
N ALA A 190 11.01 5.40 7.41
CA ALA A 190 11.81 4.48 8.22
C ALA A 190 11.25 4.34 9.64
N LEU A 191 10.94 5.48 10.29
CA LEU A 191 10.41 5.50 11.65
C LEU A 191 9.01 4.87 11.73
N LEU A 192 8.07 5.32 10.89
CA LEU A 192 6.71 4.78 10.91
C LEU A 192 6.70 3.31 10.51
N GLY A 193 7.56 2.89 9.58
CA GLY A 193 7.76 1.49 9.25
C GLY A 193 8.15 0.65 10.47
N CYS A 194 9.15 1.09 11.24
CA CYS A 194 9.54 0.44 12.49
C CYS A 194 8.39 0.41 13.52
N LEU A 195 7.61 1.48 13.65
CA LEU A 195 6.49 1.56 14.62
C LEU A 195 5.29 0.68 14.23
N LEU A 196 4.97 0.63 12.94
CA LEU A 196 3.80 -0.07 12.45
C LEU A 196 4.06 -1.57 12.30
N LEU A 197 5.28 -1.98 11.93
CA LEU A 197 5.58 -3.38 11.63
C LEU A 197 5.33 -4.34 12.83
N PRO A 198 5.71 -4.04 14.09
CA PRO A 198 5.38 -4.88 15.24
C PRO A 198 3.88 -5.04 15.49
N VAL A 199 3.05 -4.09 15.06
CA VAL A 199 1.59 -4.13 15.23
C VAL A 199 0.93 -4.87 14.07
N ILE A 200 1.38 -4.60 12.85
CA ILE A 200 0.81 -5.15 11.63
C ILE A 200 1.30 -6.59 11.39
N ALA A 201 2.57 -6.90 11.64
CA ALA A 201 3.16 -8.20 11.34
C ALA A 201 2.46 -9.37 12.05
N PRO A 202 2.14 -9.32 13.36
CA PRO A 202 1.39 -10.40 14.01
C PRO A 202 0.00 -10.58 13.40
N THR A 203 -0.69 -9.47 13.10
CA THR A 203 -2.01 -9.49 12.44
C THR A 203 -1.89 -10.13 11.05
N TYR A 204 -0.88 -9.73 10.28
CA TYR A 204 -0.61 -10.27 8.95
C TYR A 204 -0.29 -11.77 9.00
N LEU A 205 0.58 -12.20 9.91
CA LEU A 205 0.90 -13.61 10.11
C LEU A 205 -0.32 -14.43 10.53
N LEU A 206 -1.17 -13.88 11.39
CA LEU A 206 -2.44 -14.52 11.78
C LEU A 206 -3.39 -14.63 10.59
N THR A 207 -3.51 -13.59 9.74
CA THR A 207 -4.33 -13.67 8.52
C THR A 207 -3.79 -14.70 7.53
N ILE A 208 -2.47 -14.80 7.37
CA ILE A 208 -1.83 -15.84 6.55
C ILE A 208 -2.12 -17.23 7.13
N ALA A 209 -1.94 -17.42 8.44
CA ALA A 209 -2.21 -18.70 9.09
C ALA A 209 -3.68 -19.12 8.91
N THR A 210 -4.61 -18.18 9.08
CA THR A 210 -6.04 -18.42 8.87
C THR A 210 -6.35 -18.74 7.40
N ALA A 211 -5.77 -17.98 6.46
CA ALA A 211 -5.92 -18.25 5.03
C ALA A 211 -5.32 -19.61 4.65
N ALA A 212 -4.21 -20.02 5.28
CA ALA A 212 -3.58 -21.31 5.05
C ALA A 212 -4.48 -22.47 5.50
N VAL A 213 -5.22 -22.33 6.60
CA VAL A 213 -6.21 -23.35 7.04
C VAL A 213 -7.26 -23.61 5.95
N LEU A 214 -7.74 -22.56 5.28
CA LEU A 214 -8.69 -22.69 4.16
C LEU A 214 -8.02 -23.21 2.89
N TRP A 215 -6.77 -22.80 2.64
CA TRP A 215 -6.05 -23.14 1.43
C TRP A 215 -5.51 -24.57 1.41
N VAL A 216 -5.13 -25.15 2.55
CA VAL A 216 -4.50 -26.49 2.64
C VAL A 216 -5.40 -27.59 2.02
N PRO A 217 -6.71 -27.69 2.33
CA PRO A 217 -7.59 -28.65 1.69
C PRO A 217 -7.68 -28.47 0.17
N ASP A 218 -7.86 -27.24 -0.31
CA ASP A 218 -7.97 -26.93 -1.73
C ASP A 218 -6.66 -27.19 -2.49
N GLY A 219 -5.54 -26.85 -1.86
CA GLY A 219 -4.19 -27.11 -2.36
C GLY A 219 -3.90 -28.61 -2.44
N ALA A 220 -4.28 -29.38 -1.41
CA ALA A 220 -4.16 -30.83 -1.41
C ALA A 220 -5.05 -31.47 -2.49
N ALA A 221 -6.30 -31.02 -2.62
CA ALA A 221 -7.20 -31.49 -3.68
C ALA A 221 -6.68 -31.15 -5.08
N TRP A 222 -6.05 -29.99 -5.27
CA TRP A 222 -5.41 -29.62 -6.54
C TRP A 222 -4.16 -30.47 -6.83
N LEU A 223 -3.35 -30.77 -5.81
CA LEU A 223 -2.11 -31.52 -5.95
C LEU A 223 -2.35 -33.01 -6.20
N PHE A 224 -3.29 -33.62 -5.47
CA PHE A 224 -3.59 -35.06 -5.48
C PHE A 224 -4.79 -35.44 -6.35
N GLY A 225 -5.66 -34.49 -6.69
CA GLY A 225 -6.75 -34.71 -7.64
C GLY A 225 -6.30 -34.57 -9.11
N ARG A 226 -7.20 -34.90 -10.05
CA ARG A 226 -7.01 -34.55 -11.46
C ARG A 226 -7.06 -33.02 -11.56
N ARG A 227 -5.89 -32.36 -11.67
CA ARG A 227 -5.71 -30.90 -11.77
C ARG A 227 -6.75 -30.26 -12.69
N ARG A 228 -7.87 -29.78 -12.14
CA ARG A 228 -8.95 -29.13 -12.91
C ARG A 228 -8.52 -27.79 -13.49
N THR A 229 -7.50 -27.16 -12.89
CA THR A 229 -6.94 -25.87 -13.30
C THR A 229 -5.43 -25.96 -13.42
N ARG A 230 -4.83 -25.18 -14.35
CA ARG A 230 -3.36 -25.12 -14.55
C ARG A 230 -2.60 -24.50 -13.37
N ARG A 231 -3.28 -23.70 -12.54
CA ARG A 231 -2.67 -22.97 -11.41
C ARG A 231 -3.29 -23.42 -10.08
N PRO A 232 -2.51 -23.44 -8.99
CA PRO A 232 -3.03 -23.71 -7.66
C PRO A 232 -4.01 -22.60 -7.22
N PRO A 233 -4.89 -22.89 -6.25
CA PRO A 233 -5.76 -21.88 -5.66
C PRO A 233 -4.94 -20.73 -5.05
N PRO A 234 -5.42 -19.48 -5.09
CA PRO A 234 -4.74 -18.34 -4.46
C PRO A 234 -4.85 -18.40 -2.92
N LEU A 235 -3.86 -17.85 -2.22
CA LEU A 235 -3.90 -17.70 -0.76
C LEU A 235 -4.63 -16.39 -0.40
N GLY A 236 -5.79 -16.49 0.27
CA GLY A 236 -6.63 -15.36 0.66
C GLY A 236 -8.11 -15.61 0.40
N PRO A 237 -9.00 -14.64 0.72
CA PRO A 237 -10.41 -14.77 0.36
C PRO A 237 -10.55 -14.96 -1.16
N PRO A 238 -11.58 -15.68 -1.63
CA PRO A 238 -11.99 -15.60 -3.03
C PRO A 238 -12.40 -14.14 -3.25
N THR A 239 -11.47 -13.33 -3.73
CA THR A 239 -11.84 -12.01 -4.20
C THR A 239 -12.93 -12.20 -5.23
N THR A 240 -13.92 -11.32 -5.23
CA THR A 240 -14.90 -11.20 -6.32
C THR A 240 -14.14 -10.78 -7.58
N VAL A 241 -13.43 -11.76 -8.14
CA VAL A 241 -12.98 -11.80 -9.50
C VAL A 241 -14.24 -12.07 -10.28
N LEU A 242 -14.96 -11.00 -10.62
CA LEU A 242 -16.11 -11.08 -11.51
C LEU A 242 -15.62 -11.72 -12.82
N ARG A 243 -16.25 -12.84 -13.19
CA ARG A 243 -16.09 -13.45 -14.52
C ARG A 243 -16.81 -12.62 -15.56
#